data_AF-A0A0P7VPR0-F1
#
_entry.id   AF-A0A0P7VPR0-F1
#
_cell.length_a   1.000
_cell.length_b   1.000
_cell.length_c   1.000
_cell.angle_alpha   90.00
_cell.angle_beta   90.00
_cell.angle_gamma   90.00
#
_symmetry.space_group_name_H-M   'P 1'
#
loop_
_entity.id
_entity.type
_entity.pdbx_description
1 polymer ?
#
loop_
_entity_poly.entity_id
_entity_poly.type
_entity_poly.pdbx_seq_one_letter_code
_entity_poly.pdbx_strand_id
1 'polypeptide(L)'
;MSATAFVLGRHGRAILTRTVRHHQCLGPFAQLSATRDLTMTAVGRRALPRADWDTLGIWLDEPVALPPLSARYTRTSSAVAASATGCASHTGKRRENEDRFAISRLSEDVLLFAIFDGHGGDSAAEFCSKKLPYLIQRNLIQESELESVLKKSFIQIDSYFLESISTTEEEEELLSSGTTATVALLRNETELLVATVGDSRAVLCRAGKAECLTEDHNARRKDERQRIQESGGFIEWNSVGEPYVNGRLAMTRSIGDFQVKPYGVIALPEITTVNVDHNSDSFLVLTTDGVSGIMDSQEMCEIIKKCQDPSEAAYIVNDQALQYGSQDNVTTLVIPFGAWGKYKNAFRSSNFGRMMVASCRWG
;
A
#
# COMPACT_ATOMS: atom_id res chain seq x y z
N MET A 1 6.62 28.18 -17.18
CA MET A 1 5.58 28.27 -18.23
C MET A 1 5.00 29.68 -18.22
N SER A 2 5.18 30.43 -19.31
CA SER A 2 4.74 31.83 -19.46
C SER A 2 3.40 31.84 -20.18
N ALA A 3 2.35 32.40 -19.56
CA ALA A 3 1.03 32.50 -20.18
C ALA A 3 1.00 33.75 -21.08
N THR A 4 0.79 33.53 -22.39
CA THR A 4 0.63 34.60 -23.38
C THR A 4 -0.86 34.72 -23.71
N ALA A 5 -1.47 35.87 -23.42
CA ALA A 5 -2.86 36.14 -23.77
C ALA A 5 -2.93 36.93 -25.09
N PHE A 6 -3.72 36.45 -26.05
CA PHE A 6 -4.04 37.16 -27.29
C PHE A 6 -5.45 37.75 -27.19
N VAL A 7 -5.59 39.06 -27.43
CA VAL A 7 -6.89 39.71 -27.60
C VAL A 7 -7.05 40.08 -29.08
N LEU A 8 -8.03 39.48 -29.75
CA LEU A 8 -8.37 39.76 -31.15
C LEU A 8 -9.40 40.90 -31.22
N GLY A 9 -8.93 42.10 -31.60
CA GLY A 9 -9.80 43.20 -31.99
C GLY A 9 -10.28 43.07 -33.43
N ARG A 10 -11.57 43.33 -33.69
CA ARG A 10 -12.10 43.51 -35.05
C ARG A 10 -11.43 44.74 -35.66
N HIS A 11 -10.71 44.53 -36.77
CA HIS A 11 -9.80 45.42 -37.50
C HIS A 11 -8.32 45.12 -37.19
N GLY A 12 -7.74 44.25 -38.01
CA GLY A 12 -6.45 43.60 -37.81
C GLY A 12 -5.24 44.54 -37.74
N ARG A 13 -4.89 44.94 -36.51
CA ARG A 13 -3.53 45.33 -36.12
C ARG A 13 -3.23 44.75 -34.74
N ALA A 14 -2.21 43.90 -34.65
CA ALA A 14 -1.71 43.38 -33.38
C ALA A 14 -0.77 44.42 -32.73
N ILE A 15 -1.05 44.80 -31.48
CA ILE A 15 -0.18 45.66 -30.66
C ILE A 15 0.46 44.78 -29.59
N LEU A 16 1.79 44.80 -29.53
CA LEU A 16 2.60 44.01 -28.60
C LEU A 16 2.83 44.82 -27.32
N THR A 17 2.19 44.48 -26.19
CA THR A 17 2.46 45.12 -24.90
C THR A 17 3.25 44.17 -23.99
N ARG A 18 4.48 44.58 -23.66
CA ARG A 18 5.41 43.85 -22.78
C ARG A 18 5.25 44.39 -21.35
N THR A 19 4.67 43.62 -20.44
CA THR A 19 4.60 43.98 -19.02
C THR A 19 5.84 43.46 -18.29
N VAL A 20 6.71 44.38 -17.88
CA VAL A 20 7.83 44.13 -16.95
C VAL A 20 7.33 44.45 -15.55
N ARG A 21 7.49 43.54 -14.58
CA ARG A 21 7.37 43.87 -13.15
C ARG A 21 8.72 43.69 -12.47
N HIS A 22 9.28 44.81 -12.00
CA HIS A 22 10.38 44.87 -11.06
C HIS A 22 9.85 45.20 -9.65
N HIS A 23 10.28 44.37 -8.69
CA HIS A 23 10.74 44.62 -7.31
C HIS A 23 10.07 45.57 -6.28
N GLN A 24 10.15 45.08 -5.03
CA GLN A 24 10.32 45.77 -3.72
C GLN A 24 9.10 46.49 -3.11
N CYS A 25 8.95 46.67 -1.80
CA CYS A 25 9.40 46.06 -0.53
C CYS A 25 8.53 46.71 0.59
N LEU A 26 8.66 46.21 1.83
CA LEU A 26 8.31 46.82 3.14
C LEU A 26 6.99 46.39 3.83
N GLY A 27 7.15 45.94 5.09
CA GLY A 27 6.13 45.55 6.08
C GLY A 27 5.62 46.71 6.95
N PRO A 28 5.43 46.53 8.27
CA PRO A 28 4.25 45.91 8.90
C PRO A 28 3.57 46.80 9.98
N PHE A 29 2.64 46.20 10.75
CA PHE A 29 1.94 46.67 11.97
C PHE A 29 0.57 47.39 11.83
N ALA A 30 -0.50 46.78 12.36
CA ALA A 30 -1.14 47.19 13.62
C ALA A 30 -2.36 46.32 13.95
N GLN A 31 -2.37 45.71 15.13
CA GLN A 31 -3.55 45.19 15.83
C GLN A 31 -4.39 46.36 16.37
N LEU A 32 -5.72 46.20 16.44
CA LEU A 32 -6.54 46.80 17.50
C LEU A 32 -7.85 46.01 17.68
N SER A 33 -8.00 45.49 18.89
CA SER A 33 -9.21 44.92 19.49
C SER A 33 -10.14 46.03 20.01
N ALA A 34 -11.45 45.83 19.92
CA ALA A 34 -12.39 46.36 20.92
C ALA A 34 -13.74 45.63 20.87
N THR A 35 -14.14 45.19 22.06
CA THR A 35 -15.38 44.57 22.50
C THR A 35 -16.52 45.59 22.69
N ARG A 36 -17.79 45.23 22.47
CA ARG A 36 -18.83 45.06 23.52
C ARG A 36 -20.29 45.13 22.99
N ASP A 37 -21.05 44.19 23.57
CA ASP A 37 -22.41 44.28 24.13
C ASP A 37 -23.68 44.04 23.31
N LEU A 38 -24.45 43.13 23.94
CA LEU A 38 -25.75 42.55 23.63
C LEU A 38 -26.91 43.54 23.81
N THR A 39 -27.97 43.35 23.03
CA THR A 39 -29.35 43.44 23.55
C THR A 39 -30.26 42.43 22.84
N MET A 40 -30.97 41.62 23.63
CA MET A 40 -32.09 40.79 23.19
C MET A 40 -33.40 41.52 23.45
N THR A 41 -34.33 41.50 22.49
CA THR A 41 -35.77 41.58 22.74
C THR A 41 -36.50 40.58 21.84
N ALA A 42 -37.56 39.99 22.38
CA ALA A 42 -38.29 38.86 21.82
C ALA A 42 -39.69 39.25 21.35
N VAL A 43 -40.28 38.30 20.58
CA VAL A 43 -41.71 37.99 20.37
C VAL A 43 -42.25 38.31 18.97
N GLY A 44 -42.70 37.24 18.28
CA GLY A 44 -43.63 37.30 17.14
C GLY A 44 -43.76 35.96 16.42
N ARG A 45 -44.58 35.04 16.94
CA ARG A 45 -44.93 33.77 16.27
C ARG A 45 -45.68 34.04 14.96
N ARG A 46 -45.25 33.40 13.85
CA ARG A 46 -46.07 33.27 12.63
C ARG A 46 -45.93 31.85 12.06
N ALA A 47 -47.08 31.28 11.71
CA ALA A 47 -47.29 29.90 11.31
C ALA A 47 -46.70 29.57 9.92
N LEU A 48 -46.25 28.32 9.75
CA LEU A 48 -45.85 27.72 8.47
C LEU A 48 -47.08 27.38 7.61
N PRO A 49 -47.11 27.68 6.30
CA PRO A 49 -48.08 27.09 5.38
C PRO A 49 -47.62 25.69 4.91
N ARG A 50 -48.60 24.79 4.73
CA ARG A 50 -48.48 23.45 4.16
C ARG A 50 -47.97 23.52 2.71
N ALA A 51 -47.05 22.62 2.34
CA ALA A 51 -46.63 22.40 0.96
C ALA A 51 -47.67 21.53 0.22
N ASP A 52 -48.12 22.01 -0.94
CA ASP A 52 -48.97 21.31 -1.90
C ASP A 52 -48.13 20.98 -3.15
N TRP A 53 -48.30 19.78 -3.72
CA TRP A 53 -47.33 19.14 -4.63
C TRP A 53 -47.51 19.43 -6.14
N ASP A 54 -48.27 20.45 -6.53
CA ASP A 54 -48.73 20.59 -7.93
C ASP A 54 -48.10 21.73 -8.76
N THR A 55 -46.89 22.19 -8.45
CA THR A 55 -46.22 23.24 -9.24
C THR A 55 -44.84 22.81 -9.77
N LEU A 56 -44.80 21.77 -10.60
CA LEU A 56 -43.64 21.46 -11.45
C LEU A 56 -44.04 21.43 -12.92
N GLY A 57 -44.30 22.62 -13.46
CA GLY A 57 -44.46 22.86 -14.89
C GLY A 57 -43.85 24.20 -15.24
N ILE A 58 -42.51 24.26 -15.35
CA ILE A 58 -41.82 25.40 -15.94
C ILE A 58 -40.91 24.88 -17.04
N TRP A 59 -41.33 25.16 -18.27
CA TRP A 59 -40.52 25.08 -19.48
C TRP A 59 -39.44 26.17 -19.39
N LEU A 60 -38.17 25.78 -19.53
CA LEU A 60 -37.06 26.73 -19.66
C LEU A 60 -36.88 27.07 -21.14
N ASP A 61 -37.16 28.32 -21.51
CA ASP A 61 -37.00 28.90 -22.85
C ASP A 61 -35.54 29.35 -23.15
N GLU A 62 -34.53 28.72 -22.54
CA GLU A 62 -33.13 28.92 -22.92
C GLU A 62 -32.49 27.61 -23.39
N PRO A 63 -31.82 27.57 -24.55
CA PRO A 63 -31.15 26.36 -25.00
C PRO A 63 -30.02 26.05 -24.03
N VAL A 64 -30.17 24.97 -23.27
CA VAL A 64 -29.07 24.37 -22.50
C VAL A 64 -27.97 24.03 -23.49
N ALA A 65 -26.90 24.82 -23.49
CA ALA A 65 -25.71 24.56 -24.27
C ALA A 65 -25.03 23.31 -23.70
N LEU A 66 -25.40 22.14 -24.22
CA LEU A 66 -24.68 20.91 -23.97
C LEU A 66 -23.27 21.06 -24.56
N PRO A 67 -22.20 20.77 -23.79
CA PRO A 67 -20.85 20.80 -24.34
C PRO A 67 -20.75 19.82 -25.51
N PRO A 68 -19.93 20.11 -26.53
CA PRO A 68 -19.82 19.26 -27.71
C PRO A 68 -19.41 17.83 -27.32
N LEU A 69 -20.15 16.85 -27.83
CA LEU A 69 -20.00 15.40 -27.67
C LEU A 69 -18.68 14.82 -28.25
N SER A 70 -17.61 15.60 -28.29
CA SER A 70 -16.27 15.18 -28.68
C SER A 70 -15.19 15.54 -27.67
N ALA A 71 -15.52 16.22 -26.57
CA ALA A 71 -14.66 16.20 -25.40
C ALA A 71 -14.99 14.93 -24.62
N ARG A 72 -14.50 13.78 -25.11
CA ARG A 72 -14.16 12.69 -24.19
C ARG A 72 -13.27 13.33 -23.15
N TYR A 73 -13.84 13.59 -21.98
CA TYR A 73 -13.07 13.74 -20.78
C TYR A 73 -12.26 12.45 -20.72
N THR A 74 -11.02 12.50 -21.18
CA THR A 74 -10.03 11.53 -20.78
C THR A 74 -9.94 11.71 -19.28
N ARG A 75 -10.84 11.04 -18.54
CA ARG A 75 -10.45 10.48 -17.26
C ARG A 75 -9.20 9.71 -17.60
N THR A 76 -8.06 10.31 -17.31
CA THR A 76 -6.81 9.58 -17.15
C THR A 76 -7.18 8.35 -16.35
N SER A 77 -6.93 7.18 -16.93
CA SER A 77 -7.40 5.87 -16.47
C SER A 77 -6.80 5.43 -15.13
N SER A 78 -6.25 6.36 -14.34
CA SER A 78 -5.61 6.18 -13.02
C SER A 78 -6.57 5.78 -11.91
N ALA A 79 -7.65 5.10 -12.26
CA ALA A 79 -8.66 4.57 -11.37
C ALA A 79 -8.21 3.28 -10.66
N VAL A 80 -7.00 2.75 -10.92
CA VAL A 80 -6.27 1.97 -9.90
C VAL A 80 -5.66 2.98 -8.94
N ALA A 81 -6.52 3.54 -8.11
CA ALA A 81 -6.13 4.61 -7.21
C ALA A 81 -5.54 4.00 -5.94
N ALA A 82 -4.44 4.58 -5.45
CA ALA A 82 -4.01 4.40 -4.07
C ALA A 82 -5.19 4.54 -3.07
N SER A 83 -6.21 5.35 -3.41
CA SER A 83 -7.43 5.53 -2.63
C SER A 83 -8.43 4.36 -2.69
N ALA A 84 -8.30 3.44 -3.65
CA ALA A 84 -9.13 2.24 -3.77
C ALA A 84 -8.47 1.02 -3.12
N THR A 85 -7.24 1.16 -2.63
CA THR A 85 -6.52 0.06 -1.97
C THR A 85 -7.12 -0.19 -0.58
N GLY A 86 -7.44 -1.44 -0.30
CA GLY A 86 -7.85 -1.88 1.03
C GLY A 86 -6.63 -2.23 1.87
N CYS A 87 -6.65 -1.86 3.15
CA CYS A 87 -5.64 -2.26 4.10
C CYS A 87 -6.28 -2.69 5.42
N ALA A 88 -5.67 -3.67 6.07
CA ALA A 88 -6.00 -4.06 7.44
C ALA A 88 -4.73 -4.53 8.13
N SER A 89 -4.52 -4.10 9.37
CA SER A 89 -3.44 -4.57 10.24
C SER A 89 -4.01 -4.82 11.64
N HIS A 90 -3.66 -5.95 12.23
CA HIS A 90 -4.17 -6.37 13.53
C HIS A 90 -3.07 -7.05 14.35
N THR A 91 -2.92 -6.65 15.61
CA THR A 91 -1.88 -7.16 16.53
C THR A 91 -1.95 -8.67 16.76
N GLY A 92 -3.14 -9.25 16.64
CA GLY A 92 -3.37 -10.66 16.89
C GLY A 92 -3.22 -10.98 18.38
N LYS A 93 -2.44 -12.01 18.71
CA LYS A 93 -2.16 -12.39 20.11
C LYS A 93 -0.78 -11.95 20.61
N ARG A 94 -0.01 -11.25 19.77
CA ARG A 94 1.24 -10.61 20.18
C ARG A 94 0.94 -9.47 21.16
N ARG A 95 1.96 -9.05 21.91
CA ARG A 95 1.85 -7.92 22.84
C ARG A 95 1.80 -6.58 22.10
N GLU A 96 2.59 -6.49 21.03
CA GLU A 96 2.76 -5.29 20.22
C GLU A 96 2.56 -5.63 18.75
N ASN A 97 2.19 -4.63 17.97
CA ASN A 97 2.08 -4.75 16.52
C ASN A 97 3.31 -4.10 15.89
N GLU A 98 4.22 -4.94 15.41
CA GLU A 98 5.48 -4.52 14.78
C GLU A 98 5.30 -4.35 13.26
N ASP A 99 4.17 -4.79 12.69
CA ASP A 99 3.85 -4.61 11.27
C ASP A 99 3.64 -3.14 10.90
N ARG A 100 4.19 -2.74 9.75
CA ARG A 100 3.92 -1.45 9.11
C ARG A 100 3.56 -1.66 7.65
N PHE A 101 2.90 -0.66 7.07
CA PHE A 101 2.64 -0.62 5.63
C PHE A 101 2.76 0.82 5.11
N ALA A 102 3.02 0.94 3.81
CA ALA A 102 3.07 2.23 3.13
C ALA A 102 2.33 2.16 1.80
N ILE A 103 1.50 3.17 1.54
CA ILE A 103 0.85 3.39 0.25
C ILE A 103 1.18 4.83 -0.16
N SER A 104 1.86 5.00 -1.29
CA SER A 104 2.29 6.33 -1.72
C SER A 104 2.28 6.47 -3.23
N ARG A 105 1.99 7.68 -3.71
CA ARG A 105 2.19 8.05 -5.11
C ARG A 105 3.56 8.71 -5.23
N LEU A 106 4.52 8.01 -5.85
CA LEU A 106 5.90 8.49 -5.96
C LEU A 106 6.08 9.49 -7.10
N SER A 107 5.36 9.31 -8.21
CA SER A 107 5.34 10.22 -9.36
C SER A 107 3.95 10.23 -10.00
N GLU A 108 3.78 10.96 -11.11
CA GLU A 108 2.52 10.92 -11.86
C GLU A 108 2.21 9.52 -12.38
N ASP A 109 3.24 8.74 -12.73
CA ASP A 109 3.14 7.41 -13.33
C ASP A 109 3.43 6.25 -12.36
N VAL A 110 4.03 6.47 -11.19
CA VAL A 110 4.46 5.39 -10.26
C VAL A 110 3.69 5.43 -8.93
N LEU A 111 3.05 4.31 -8.60
CA LEU A 111 2.47 4.02 -7.29
C LEU A 111 3.33 3.02 -6.52
N LEU A 112 3.40 3.18 -5.21
CA LEU A 112 4.08 2.28 -4.27
C LEU A 112 3.08 1.69 -3.29
N PHE A 113 3.18 0.38 -3.09
CA PHE A 113 2.51 -0.37 -2.04
C PHE A 113 3.56 -1.21 -1.33
N ALA A 114 3.64 -1.14 -0.01
CA ALA A 114 4.64 -1.88 0.75
C ALA A 114 4.09 -2.38 2.09
N ILE A 115 4.53 -3.57 2.49
CA ILE A 115 4.40 -4.09 3.85
C ILE A 115 5.78 -4.35 4.44
N PHE A 116 5.86 -4.21 5.75
CA PHE A 116 7.05 -4.40 6.56
C PHE A 116 6.61 -5.19 7.79
N ASP A 117 7.09 -6.42 7.90
CA ASP A 117 6.90 -7.27 9.08
C ASP A 117 8.08 -7.02 10.00
N GLY A 118 7.86 -6.42 11.16
CA GLY A 118 8.91 -6.00 12.08
C GLY A 118 9.21 -7.07 13.11
N HIS A 119 10.47 -7.20 13.52
CA HIS A 119 10.87 -8.09 14.60
C HIS A 119 12.01 -7.50 15.41
N GLY A 120 12.11 -7.90 16.69
CA GLY A 120 13.10 -7.34 17.61
C GLY A 120 12.86 -5.85 17.89
N GLY A 121 11.59 -5.42 17.92
CA GLY A 121 11.16 -4.04 17.97
C GLY A 121 10.62 -3.55 16.61
N ASP A 122 9.69 -2.61 16.64
CA ASP A 122 9.06 -2.01 15.45
C ASP A 122 9.95 -0.98 14.72
N SER A 123 11.14 -0.69 15.25
CA SER A 123 11.99 0.43 14.81
C SER A 123 12.44 0.32 13.36
N ALA A 124 12.88 -0.87 12.91
CA ALA A 124 13.27 -1.10 11.52
C ALA A 124 12.08 -0.95 10.56
N ALA A 125 10.92 -1.52 10.91
CA ALA A 125 9.68 -1.44 10.13
C ALA A 125 9.16 0.01 10.05
N GLU A 126 9.17 0.74 11.17
CA GLU A 126 8.76 2.14 11.27
C GLU A 126 9.70 3.04 10.45
N PHE A 127 11.01 2.81 10.51
CA PHE A 127 11.99 3.53 9.71
C PHE A 127 11.78 3.31 8.22
N CYS A 128 11.62 2.05 7.80
CA CYS A 128 11.39 1.67 6.41
C CYS A 128 10.09 2.28 5.86
N SER A 129 8.98 2.16 6.60
CA SER A 129 7.67 2.68 6.16
C SER A 129 7.69 4.19 5.90
N LYS A 130 8.46 4.95 6.68
CA LYS A 130 8.60 6.41 6.52
C LYS A 130 9.62 6.83 5.45
N LYS A 131 10.77 6.17 5.39
CA LYS A 131 11.93 6.64 4.63
C LYS A 131 12.08 5.95 3.28
N LEU A 132 11.72 4.68 3.15
CA LEU A 132 11.90 3.93 1.91
C LEU A 132 11.12 4.53 0.73
N PRO A 133 9.84 4.97 0.87
CA PRO A 133 9.14 5.63 -0.23
C PRO A 133 9.84 6.90 -0.73
N TYR A 134 10.39 7.69 0.20
CA TYR A 134 11.14 8.90 -0.15
C TYR A 134 12.46 8.57 -0.88
N LEU A 135 13.19 7.54 -0.45
CA LEU A 135 14.41 7.10 -1.13
C LEU A 135 14.14 6.59 -2.54
N ILE A 136 13.09 5.80 -2.72
CA ILE A 136 12.68 5.33 -4.06
C ILE A 136 12.31 6.53 -4.93
N GLN A 137 11.49 7.46 -4.42
CA GLN A 137 11.13 8.68 -5.15
C GLN A 137 12.36 9.50 -5.58
N ARG A 138 13.35 9.65 -4.69
CA ARG A 138 14.61 10.34 -5.00
C ARG A 138 15.42 9.62 -6.08
N ASN A 139 15.52 8.30 -6.00
CA ASN A 139 16.29 7.49 -6.95
C ASN A 139 15.62 7.42 -8.33
N LEU A 140 14.28 7.48 -8.40
CA LEU A 140 13.53 7.57 -9.66
C LEU A 140 13.87 8.82 -10.50
N ILE A 141 14.37 9.89 -9.87
CA ILE A 141 14.81 11.10 -10.58
C ILE A 141 16.14 10.87 -11.30
N GLN A 142 16.97 9.96 -10.76
CA GLN A 142 18.34 9.73 -11.22
C GLN A 142 18.43 8.54 -12.18
N GLU A 143 17.54 7.56 -12.02
CA GLU A 143 17.58 6.29 -12.75
C GLU A 143 16.21 6.00 -13.38
N SER A 144 16.24 5.51 -14.62
CA SER A 144 15.01 5.19 -15.37
C SER A 144 14.53 3.75 -15.16
N GLU A 145 15.44 2.85 -14.83
CA GLU A 145 15.20 1.43 -14.63
C GLU A 145 14.75 1.16 -13.19
N LEU A 146 13.51 0.69 -13.03
CA LEU A 146 12.89 0.48 -11.72
C LEU A 146 13.60 -0.60 -10.90
N GLU A 147 14.15 -1.63 -11.55
CA GLU A 147 14.89 -2.69 -10.86
C GLU A 147 16.16 -2.15 -10.18
N SER A 148 16.92 -1.31 -10.90
CA SER A 148 18.11 -0.64 -10.38
C SER A 148 17.75 0.32 -9.23
N VAL A 149 16.65 1.07 -9.38
CA VAL A 149 16.11 1.95 -8.33
C VAL A 149 15.80 1.16 -7.06
N LEU A 150 15.07 0.05 -7.16
CA LEU A 150 14.70 -0.79 -6.02
C LEU A 150 15.93 -1.38 -5.32
N LYS A 151 16.85 -2.00 -6.06
CA LYS A 151 18.09 -2.54 -5.48
C LYS A 151 18.89 -1.47 -4.74
N LYS A 152 19.09 -0.30 -5.36
CA LYS A 152 19.80 0.82 -4.73
C LYS A 152 19.09 1.32 -3.47
N SER A 153 17.77 1.50 -3.53
CA SER A 153 16.98 1.99 -2.40
C SER A 153 17.02 1.04 -1.20
N PHE A 154 16.97 -0.28 -1.42
CA PHE A 154 17.05 -1.29 -0.34
C PHE A 154 18.43 -1.31 0.34
N ILE A 155 19.51 -1.21 -0.43
CA ILE A 155 20.87 -1.15 0.15
C ILE A 155 21.10 0.18 0.90
N GLN A 156 20.58 1.29 0.35
CA GLN A 156 20.69 2.60 0.97
C GLN A 156 19.89 2.70 2.27
N ILE A 157 18.65 2.18 2.32
CA ILE A 157 17.84 2.24 3.54
C ILE A 157 18.47 1.43 4.67
N ASP A 158 19.07 0.27 4.37
CA ASP A 158 19.77 -0.57 5.34
C ASP A 158 20.98 0.18 5.93
N SER A 159 21.76 0.85 5.07
CA SER A 159 22.89 1.67 5.51
C SER A 159 22.45 2.88 6.34
N TYR A 160 21.40 3.58 5.91
CA TYR A 160 20.85 4.72 6.64
C TYR A 160 20.22 4.34 7.97
N PHE A 161 19.64 3.14 8.07
CA PHE A 161 19.14 2.64 9.34
C PHE A 161 20.30 2.39 10.31
N LEU A 162 21.38 1.74 9.87
CA LEU A 162 22.60 1.57 10.69
C LEU A 162 23.16 2.91 11.19
N GLU A 163 23.32 3.88 10.28
CA GLU A 163 23.79 5.22 10.62
C GLU A 163 22.88 5.92 11.65
N SER A 164 21.57 5.71 11.55
CA SER A 164 20.62 6.27 12.51
C SER A 164 20.77 5.67 13.91
N ILE A 165 21.08 4.37 14.00
CA ILE A 165 21.23 3.66 15.27
C ILE A 165 22.51 4.07 16.00
N SER A 166 23.64 4.21 15.27
CA SER A 166 24.93 4.59 15.87
C SER A 166 24.94 5.97 16.54
N THR A 167 23.87 6.76 16.40
CA THR A 167 23.71 8.06 17.06
C THR A 167 22.85 8.01 18.33
N THR A 168 22.33 6.85 18.70
CA THR A 168 21.37 6.66 19.80
C THR A 168 21.98 5.90 20.97
N GLU A 169 21.45 6.13 22.18
CA GLU A 169 21.90 5.43 23.40
C GLU A 169 21.35 3.98 23.49
N GLU A 170 20.37 3.64 22.66
CA GLU A 170 19.67 2.33 22.60
C GLU A 170 20.27 1.40 21.52
N GLU A 171 21.53 1.60 21.16
CA GLU A 171 22.20 0.93 20.04
C GLU A 171 22.09 -0.61 20.10
N GLU A 172 22.34 -1.22 21.26
CA GLU A 172 22.36 -2.69 21.38
C GLU A 172 21.01 -3.35 21.05
N GLU A 173 19.89 -2.73 21.48
CA GLU A 173 18.55 -3.24 21.21
C GLU A 173 18.20 -3.05 19.72
N LEU A 174 18.47 -1.86 19.18
CA LEU A 174 18.17 -1.52 17.80
C LEU A 174 19.03 -2.29 16.77
N LEU A 175 20.24 -2.72 17.14
CA LEU A 175 21.07 -3.60 16.30
C LEU A 175 20.44 -4.98 16.06
N SER A 176 19.49 -5.38 16.90
CA SER A 176 18.70 -6.60 16.74
C SER A 176 17.32 -6.38 16.13
N SER A 177 16.89 -5.13 15.95
CA SER A 177 15.65 -4.81 15.24
C SER A 177 15.85 -5.04 13.75
N GLY A 178 14.89 -5.71 13.14
CA GLY A 178 14.87 -6.00 11.73
C GLY A 178 13.46 -5.96 11.16
N THR A 179 13.38 -5.98 9.84
CA THR A 179 12.10 -6.06 9.17
C THR A 179 12.22 -6.74 7.82
N THR A 180 11.15 -7.44 7.43
CA THR A 180 10.91 -7.80 6.04
C THR A 180 10.54 -6.55 5.25
N ALA A 181 10.65 -6.61 3.93
CA ALA A 181 10.09 -5.57 3.08
C ALA A 181 9.63 -6.17 1.77
N THR A 182 8.31 -6.17 1.55
CA THR A 182 7.70 -6.50 0.25
C THR A 182 7.13 -5.23 -0.35
N VAL A 183 7.75 -4.74 -1.42
CA VAL A 183 7.45 -3.47 -2.08
C VAL A 183 7.02 -3.73 -3.52
N ALA A 184 5.79 -3.33 -3.84
CA ALA A 184 5.24 -3.33 -5.19
C ALA A 184 5.25 -1.90 -5.77
N LEU A 185 5.92 -1.73 -6.92
CA LEU A 185 5.85 -0.53 -7.74
C LEU A 185 4.96 -0.78 -8.96
N LEU A 186 3.94 0.04 -9.15
CA LEU A 186 3.09 0.01 -10.33
C LEU A 186 3.33 1.27 -11.17
N ARG A 187 3.94 1.10 -12.34
CA ARG A 187 4.20 2.17 -13.31
C ARG A 187 3.21 2.13 -14.46
N ASN A 188 2.67 3.30 -14.84
CA ASN A 188 1.73 3.45 -15.96
C ASN A 188 0.54 2.48 -15.89
N GLU A 189 0.09 2.13 -14.67
CA GLU A 189 -0.98 1.17 -14.38
C GLU A 189 -0.74 -0.29 -14.86
N THR A 190 0.36 -0.56 -15.55
CA THR A 190 0.56 -1.81 -16.31
C THR A 190 1.87 -2.52 -15.97
N GLU A 191 2.95 -1.80 -15.68
CA GLU A 191 4.24 -2.40 -15.33
C GLU A 191 4.33 -2.55 -13.81
N LEU A 192 4.24 -3.80 -13.31
CA LEU A 192 4.31 -4.13 -11.90
C LEU A 192 5.66 -4.77 -11.58
N LEU A 193 6.41 -4.16 -10.66
CA LEU A 193 7.62 -4.75 -10.08
C LEU A 193 7.38 -5.02 -8.61
N VAL A 194 7.72 -6.22 -8.15
CA VAL A 194 7.67 -6.58 -6.74
C VAL A 194 9.07 -6.92 -6.27
N ALA A 195 9.59 -6.14 -5.32
CA ALA A 195 10.83 -6.39 -4.61
C ALA A 195 10.54 -6.96 -3.23
N THR A 196 11.20 -8.06 -2.84
CA THR A 196 11.04 -8.66 -1.52
C THR A 196 12.38 -8.97 -0.84
N VAL A 197 12.42 -8.77 0.48
CA VAL A 197 13.36 -9.39 1.43
C VAL A 197 12.55 -9.93 2.61
N GLY A 198 12.89 -11.12 3.09
CA GLY A 198 12.14 -11.82 4.13
C GLY A 198 11.10 -12.80 3.57
N ASP A 199 10.06 -13.06 4.36
CA ASP A 199 9.01 -14.07 4.16
C ASP A 199 7.58 -13.48 4.06
N SER A 200 7.47 -12.15 4.03
CA SER A 200 6.26 -11.48 3.53
C SER A 200 6.02 -11.78 2.05
N ARG A 201 4.76 -11.85 1.66
CA ARG A 201 4.35 -12.42 0.37
C ARG A 201 3.53 -11.45 -0.48
N ALA A 202 3.75 -11.48 -1.79
CA ALA A 202 2.90 -10.84 -2.79
C ALA A 202 2.27 -11.87 -3.73
N VAL A 203 0.96 -11.76 -3.95
CA VAL A 203 0.19 -12.68 -4.79
C VAL A 203 -0.68 -11.91 -5.76
N LEU A 204 -0.53 -12.19 -7.05
CA LEU A 204 -1.38 -11.66 -8.12
C LEU A 204 -2.54 -12.63 -8.39
N CYS A 205 -3.77 -12.12 -8.40
CA CYS A 205 -4.94 -12.89 -8.82
C CYS A 205 -5.21 -12.66 -10.32
N ARG A 206 -4.78 -13.62 -11.14
CA ARG A 206 -4.92 -13.60 -12.60
C ARG A 206 -5.92 -14.65 -13.07
N ALA A 207 -6.96 -14.21 -13.77
CA ALA A 207 -8.03 -15.09 -14.25
C ALA A 207 -8.65 -15.97 -13.13
N GLY A 208 -8.71 -15.44 -11.91
CA GLY A 208 -9.25 -16.13 -10.73
C GLY A 208 -8.31 -17.14 -10.06
N LYS A 209 -7.06 -17.27 -10.51
CA LYS A 209 -6.01 -18.11 -9.90
C LYS A 209 -4.95 -17.24 -9.21
N ALA A 210 -4.40 -17.76 -8.11
CA ALA A 210 -3.28 -17.16 -7.40
C ALA A 210 -1.97 -17.43 -8.13
N GLU A 211 -1.20 -16.37 -8.39
CA GLU A 211 0.16 -16.39 -8.91
C GLU A 211 1.06 -15.69 -7.88
N CYS A 212 1.89 -16.46 -7.16
CA CYS A 212 2.85 -15.90 -6.20
C CYS A 212 3.96 -15.17 -6.96
N LEU A 213 4.19 -13.91 -6.62
CA LEU A 213 5.23 -13.06 -7.22
C LEU A 213 6.53 -13.07 -6.41
N THR A 214 6.49 -13.58 -5.19
CA THR A 214 7.61 -13.63 -4.25
C THR A 214 7.83 -15.06 -3.76
N GLU A 215 9.08 -15.38 -3.42
CA GLU A 215 9.47 -16.63 -2.80
C GLU A 215 10.12 -16.32 -1.44
N ASP A 216 9.65 -16.96 -0.38
CA ASP A 216 10.08 -16.65 0.99
C ASP A 216 11.59 -16.92 1.19
N HIS A 217 12.29 -15.96 1.79
CA HIS A 217 13.73 -16.06 2.06
C HIS A 217 14.00 -16.75 3.39
N ASN A 218 14.12 -18.06 3.37
CA ASN A 218 14.47 -18.86 4.55
C ASN A 218 15.58 -19.86 4.24
N ALA A 219 16.20 -20.43 5.27
CA ALA A 219 17.33 -21.35 5.11
C ALA A 219 16.95 -22.76 4.61
N ARG A 220 15.68 -23.00 4.22
CA ARG A 220 15.31 -24.20 3.45
C ARG A 220 15.72 -24.06 1.98
N ARG A 221 15.76 -22.82 1.47
CA ARG A 221 16.29 -22.50 0.14
C ARG A 221 17.80 -22.79 0.09
N LYS A 222 18.23 -23.52 -0.94
CA LYS A 222 19.59 -24.06 -1.03
C LYS A 222 20.65 -22.97 -1.26
N ASP A 223 20.32 -22.03 -2.14
CA ASP A 223 21.08 -20.81 -2.43
C ASP A 223 21.25 -19.94 -1.19
N GLU A 224 20.16 -19.68 -0.46
CA GLU A 224 20.19 -18.90 0.77
C GLU A 224 21.06 -19.57 1.84
N ARG A 225 20.86 -20.88 2.07
CA ARG A 225 21.64 -21.64 3.03
C ARG A 225 23.13 -21.68 2.68
N GLN A 226 23.45 -21.83 1.40
CA GLN A 226 24.83 -21.82 0.92
C GLN A 226 25.50 -20.47 1.21
N ARG A 227 24.83 -19.35 0.92
CA ARG A 227 25.35 -18.01 1.24
C ARG A 227 25.65 -17.84 2.74
N ILE A 228 24.74 -18.28 3.61
CA ILE A 228 24.94 -18.21 5.06
C ILE A 228 26.18 -19.01 5.49
N GLN A 229 26.32 -20.24 4.99
CA GLN A 229 27.45 -21.11 5.30
C GLN A 229 28.79 -20.56 4.78
N GLU A 230 28.81 -20.02 3.57
CA GLU A 230 29.99 -19.38 2.96
C GLU A 230 30.41 -18.11 3.72
N SER A 231 29.46 -17.42 4.34
CA SER A 231 29.69 -16.24 5.18
C SER A 231 30.05 -16.60 6.64
N GLY A 232 30.24 -17.88 6.94
CA GLY A 232 30.61 -18.36 8.29
C GLY A 232 29.44 -18.45 9.28
N GLY A 233 28.19 -18.26 8.83
CA GLY A 233 27.00 -18.53 9.61
C GLY A 233 26.64 -20.02 9.67
N PHE A 234 25.77 -20.39 10.60
CA PHE A 234 25.23 -21.74 10.71
C PHE A 234 23.70 -21.71 10.81
N ILE A 235 23.07 -22.85 10.51
CA ILE A 235 21.62 -23.00 10.62
C ILE A 235 21.32 -23.95 11.77
N GLU A 236 20.57 -23.45 12.75
CA GLU A 236 20.05 -24.23 13.87
C GLU A 236 18.58 -24.55 13.63
N TRP A 237 18.15 -25.77 13.94
CA TRP A 237 16.78 -26.22 13.73
C TRP A 237 16.08 -26.33 15.08
N ASN A 238 14.94 -25.65 15.24
CA ASN A 238 14.14 -25.78 16.45
C ASN A 238 13.42 -27.14 16.51
N SER A 239 12.74 -27.43 17.62
CA SER A 239 12.00 -28.69 17.82
C SER A 239 10.84 -28.89 16.84
N VAL A 240 10.37 -27.82 16.19
CA VAL A 240 9.29 -27.83 15.19
C VAL A 240 9.86 -27.95 13.76
N GLY A 241 11.19 -27.98 13.63
CA GLY A 241 11.89 -28.12 12.35
C GLY A 241 11.95 -26.82 11.55
N GLU A 242 11.83 -25.65 12.18
CA GLU A 242 12.05 -24.34 11.57
C GLU A 242 13.54 -23.97 11.66
N PRO A 243 14.14 -23.48 10.57
CA PRO A 243 15.56 -23.14 10.55
C PRO A 243 15.80 -21.69 11.00
N TYR A 244 16.80 -21.49 11.83
CA TYR A 244 17.25 -20.19 12.33
C TYR A 244 18.72 -19.95 11.99
N VAL A 245 19.01 -18.81 11.38
CA VAL A 245 20.36 -18.31 11.16
C VAL A 245 20.99 -17.98 12.50
N ASN A 246 22.09 -18.65 12.81
CA ASN A 246 22.83 -18.57 14.07
C ASN A 246 21.93 -18.75 15.32
N GLY A 247 20.84 -19.51 15.20
CA GLY A 247 19.87 -19.70 16.28
C GLY A 247 19.05 -18.45 16.64
N ARG A 248 19.07 -17.39 15.83
CA ARG A 248 18.41 -16.10 16.12
C ARG A 248 17.31 -15.72 15.13
N LEU A 249 17.57 -15.80 13.83
CA LEU A 249 16.67 -15.24 12.80
C LEU A 249 16.09 -16.33 11.89
N ALA A 250 14.75 -16.38 11.74
CA ALA A 250 14.07 -17.39 10.92
C ALA A 250 14.18 -17.16 9.39
N MET A 251 14.58 -15.96 8.99
CA MET A 251 14.75 -15.55 7.60
C MET A 251 16.22 -15.29 7.23
N THR A 252 16.52 -15.31 5.94
CA THR A 252 17.90 -15.15 5.41
C THR A 252 18.16 -13.80 4.77
N ARG A 253 17.13 -12.97 4.62
CA ARG A 253 17.21 -11.59 4.13
C ARG A 253 16.29 -10.69 4.92
N SER A 254 16.76 -9.49 5.23
CA SER A 254 16.02 -8.47 5.97
C SER A 254 16.72 -7.12 5.87
N ILE A 255 16.01 -6.06 6.21
CA ILE A 255 16.57 -4.73 6.50
C ILE A 255 16.74 -4.63 8.02
N GLY A 256 17.88 -4.12 8.51
CA GLY A 256 18.20 -4.16 9.95
C GLY A 256 19.00 -5.40 10.32
N ASP A 257 18.77 -6.03 11.47
CA ASP A 257 19.43 -7.30 11.85
C ASP A 257 20.97 -7.28 11.78
N PHE A 258 21.59 -6.16 12.15
CA PHE A 258 23.02 -5.93 11.94
C PHE A 258 23.92 -6.94 12.65
N GLN A 259 23.43 -7.56 13.74
CA GLN A 259 24.12 -8.65 14.43
C GLN A 259 24.33 -9.90 13.56
N VAL A 260 23.44 -10.15 12.59
CA VAL A 260 23.49 -11.34 11.72
C VAL A 260 23.92 -11.05 10.28
N LYS A 261 24.03 -9.77 9.88
CA LYS A 261 24.57 -9.37 8.56
C LYS A 261 25.95 -9.96 8.24
N PRO A 262 26.93 -10.00 9.17
CA PRO A 262 28.24 -10.60 8.90
C PRO A 262 28.18 -12.09 8.54
N TYR A 263 27.09 -12.77 8.89
CA TYR A 263 26.89 -14.20 8.68
C TYR A 263 26.02 -14.49 7.45
N GLY A 264 25.87 -13.52 6.54
CA GLY A 264 25.26 -13.71 5.23
C GLY A 264 23.78 -13.31 5.14
N VAL A 265 23.21 -12.68 6.17
CA VAL A 265 21.91 -12.00 6.02
C VAL A 265 22.13 -10.73 5.19
N ILE A 266 21.30 -10.49 4.18
CA ILE A 266 21.47 -9.37 3.23
C ILE A 266 20.18 -8.59 3.05
N ALA A 267 20.29 -7.29 2.76
CA ALA A 267 19.17 -6.42 2.40
C ALA A 267 18.89 -6.36 0.88
N LEU A 268 19.57 -7.18 0.07
CA LEU A 268 19.39 -7.18 -1.38
C LEU A 268 18.07 -7.87 -1.76
N PRO A 269 17.12 -7.16 -2.41
CA PRO A 269 15.83 -7.75 -2.74
C PRO A 269 15.90 -8.68 -3.95
N GLU A 270 15.04 -9.69 -3.95
CA GLU A 270 14.63 -10.36 -5.19
C GLU A 270 13.51 -9.57 -5.84
N ILE A 271 13.59 -9.42 -7.17
CA ILE A 271 12.67 -8.58 -7.93
C ILE A 271 12.00 -9.41 -9.02
N THR A 272 10.67 -9.40 -9.01
CA THR A 272 9.83 -10.02 -10.03
C THR A 272 9.11 -8.93 -10.81
N THR A 273 9.20 -8.97 -12.14
CA THR A 273 8.52 -8.01 -13.03
C THR A 273 7.39 -8.71 -13.77
N VAL A 274 6.20 -8.14 -13.72
CA VAL A 274 4.99 -8.65 -14.40
C VAL A 274 4.25 -7.49 -15.05
N ASN A 275 3.73 -7.72 -16.27
CA ASN A 275 2.77 -6.82 -16.87
C ASN A 275 1.35 -7.17 -16.41
N VAL A 276 0.65 -6.19 -15.85
CA VAL A 276 -0.74 -6.28 -15.42
C VAL A 276 -1.65 -6.12 -16.63
N ASP A 277 -2.50 -7.11 -16.87
CA ASP A 277 -3.60 -7.03 -17.83
C ASP A 277 -4.91 -6.77 -17.08
N HIS A 278 -5.41 -5.54 -17.15
CA HIS A 278 -6.68 -5.16 -16.53
C HIS A 278 -7.91 -5.93 -17.04
N ASN A 279 -7.79 -6.72 -18.12
CA ASN A 279 -8.85 -7.60 -18.55
C ASN A 279 -8.89 -8.90 -17.73
N SER A 280 -7.72 -9.48 -17.44
CA SER A 280 -7.57 -10.76 -16.73
C SER A 280 -7.28 -10.62 -15.24
N ASP A 281 -6.63 -9.55 -14.82
CA ASP A 281 -6.03 -9.40 -13.49
C ASP A 281 -6.99 -8.66 -12.56
N SER A 282 -7.34 -9.33 -11.46
CA SER A 282 -8.37 -8.85 -10.54
C SER A 282 -7.81 -7.99 -9.42
N PHE A 283 -6.72 -8.43 -8.80
CA PHE A 283 -6.07 -7.71 -7.71
C PHE A 283 -4.66 -8.25 -7.45
N LEU A 284 -3.86 -7.42 -6.80
CA LEU A 284 -2.64 -7.80 -6.10
C LEU A 284 -2.92 -7.80 -4.60
N VAL A 285 -2.45 -8.81 -3.87
CA VAL A 285 -2.49 -8.84 -2.41
C VAL A 285 -1.07 -8.92 -1.86
N LEU A 286 -0.77 -8.10 -0.85
CA LEU A 286 0.47 -8.20 -0.06
C LEU A 286 0.10 -8.61 1.36
N THR A 287 0.79 -9.60 1.92
CA THR A 287 0.54 -10.12 3.27
C THR A 287 1.80 -10.40 4.07
N THR A 288 1.76 -10.20 5.38
CA THR A 288 2.79 -10.66 6.32
C THR A 288 2.65 -12.17 6.59
N ASP A 289 3.67 -12.77 7.21
CA ASP A 289 3.72 -14.22 7.44
C ASP A 289 2.61 -14.71 8.38
N GLY A 290 2.12 -13.83 9.27
CA GLY A 290 0.98 -14.11 10.14
C GLY A 290 -0.30 -14.48 9.38
N VAL A 291 -0.41 -14.07 8.12
CA VAL A 291 -1.48 -14.51 7.21
C VAL A 291 -0.99 -15.67 6.34
N SER A 292 0.13 -15.50 5.63
CA SER A 292 0.59 -16.44 4.61
C SER A 292 1.22 -17.73 5.14
N GLY A 293 1.48 -17.80 6.45
CA GLY A 293 1.92 -18.98 7.19
C GLY A 293 0.77 -19.89 7.63
N ILE A 294 -0.47 -19.38 7.68
CA ILE A 294 -1.67 -20.14 8.07
C ILE A 294 -2.62 -20.36 6.89
N MET A 295 -2.62 -19.46 5.90
CA MET A 295 -3.55 -19.48 4.77
C MET A 295 -2.81 -19.58 3.42
N ASP A 296 -3.26 -20.51 2.58
CA ASP A 296 -2.70 -20.69 1.25
C ASP A 296 -3.06 -19.53 0.30
N SER A 297 -2.19 -19.28 -0.68
CA SER A 297 -2.36 -18.15 -1.61
C SER A 297 -3.63 -18.24 -2.47
N GLN A 298 -4.04 -19.47 -2.83
CA GLN A 298 -5.28 -19.69 -3.57
C GLN A 298 -6.52 -19.48 -2.68
N GLU A 299 -6.45 -19.87 -1.41
CA GLU A 299 -7.52 -19.66 -0.44
C GLU A 299 -7.73 -18.17 -0.15
N MET A 300 -6.64 -17.43 0.06
CA MET A 300 -6.66 -15.96 0.16
C MET A 300 -7.38 -15.34 -1.04
N CYS A 301 -7.02 -15.74 -2.26
CA CYS A 301 -7.66 -15.23 -3.47
C CYS A 301 -9.16 -15.57 -3.53
N GLU A 302 -9.58 -16.74 -3.04
CA GLU A 302 -10.99 -17.13 -3.00
C GLU A 302 -11.83 -16.35 -2.01
N ILE A 303 -11.25 -15.97 -0.88
CA ILE A 303 -11.89 -15.08 0.11
C ILE A 303 -12.05 -13.68 -0.49
N ILE A 304 -10.97 -13.11 -1.02
CA ILE A 304 -10.98 -11.75 -1.60
C ILE A 304 -11.99 -11.64 -2.75
N LYS A 305 -12.07 -12.64 -3.63
CA LYS A 305 -13.05 -12.67 -4.74
C LYS A 305 -14.51 -12.59 -4.29
N LYS A 306 -14.84 -13.02 -3.07
CA LYS A 306 -16.22 -13.00 -2.54
C LYS A 306 -16.61 -11.62 -2.00
N CYS A 307 -15.64 -10.80 -1.64
CA CYS A 307 -15.84 -9.49 -1.04
C CYS A 307 -16.26 -8.46 -2.09
N GLN A 308 -16.97 -7.42 -1.65
CA GLN A 308 -17.35 -6.33 -2.56
C GLN A 308 -16.25 -5.28 -2.63
N ASP A 309 -15.74 -4.91 -1.47
CA ASP A 309 -14.78 -3.84 -1.31
C ASP A 309 -13.39 -4.36 -0.93
N PRO A 310 -12.29 -3.78 -1.46
CA PRO A 310 -10.93 -4.16 -1.09
C PRO A 310 -10.64 -4.02 0.41
N SER A 311 -11.19 -2.99 1.07
CA SER A 311 -11.02 -2.78 2.52
C SER A 311 -11.69 -3.87 3.34
N GLU A 312 -12.91 -4.26 2.95
CA GLU A 312 -13.61 -5.40 3.56
C GLU A 312 -12.82 -6.69 3.32
N ALA A 313 -12.30 -6.88 2.10
CA ALA A 313 -11.50 -8.04 1.76
C ALA A 313 -10.24 -8.16 2.65
N ALA A 314 -9.50 -7.06 2.84
CA ALA A 314 -8.31 -7.05 3.71
C ALA A 314 -8.68 -7.41 5.16
N TYR A 315 -9.77 -6.86 5.68
CA TYR A 315 -10.24 -7.18 7.03
C TYR A 315 -10.64 -8.65 7.18
N ILE A 316 -11.43 -9.18 6.24
CA ILE A 316 -11.89 -10.57 6.28
C ILE A 316 -10.70 -11.54 6.17
N VAL A 317 -9.70 -11.26 5.32
CA VAL A 317 -8.50 -12.11 5.23
C VAL A 317 -7.77 -12.17 6.57
N ASN A 318 -7.55 -11.03 7.23
CA ASN A 318 -6.92 -10.98 8.55
C ASN A 318 -7.76 -11.73 9.60
N ASP A 319 -9.08 -11.49 9.65
CA ASP A 319 -9.99 -12.14 10.60
C ASP A 319 -10.01 -13.67 10.40
N GLN A 320 -10.02 -14.14 9.15
CA GLN A 320 -9.93 -15.57 8.84
C GLN A 320 -8.58 -16.17 9.27
N ALA A 321 -7.46 -15.48 9.05
CA ALA A 321 -6.15 -15.93 9.52
C ALA A 321 -6.10 -16.08 11.05
N LEU A 322 -6.68 -15.13 11.79
CA LEU A 322 -6.79 -15.21 13.24
C LEU A 322 -7.71 -16.36 13.70
N GLN A 323 -8.83 -16.59 12.99
CA GLN A 323 -9.73 -17.72 13.26
C GLN A 323 -9.09 -19.08 12.99
N TYR A 324 -8.21 -19.18 11.99
CA TYR A 324 -7.42 -20.39 11.71
C TYR A 324 -6.29 -20.60 12.72
N GLY A 325 -6.11 -19.67 13.65
CA GLY A 325 -5.24 -19.83 14.79
C GLY A 325 -3.91 -19.08 14.69
N SER A 326 -3.77 -18.14 13.75
CA SER A 326 -2.62 -17.24 13.72
C SER A 326 -2.43 -16.57 15.09
N GLN A 327 -1.20 -16.63 15.58
CA GLN A 327 -0.81 -16.01 16.85
C GLN A 327 -0.03 -14.71 16.63
N ASP A 328 0.24 -14.38 15.36
CA ASP A 328 1.14 -13.30 14.98
C ASP A 328 0.40 -11.98 14.71
N ASN A 329 1.18 -10.92 14.44
CA ASN A 329 0.68 -9.75 13.75
C ASN A 329 0.20 -10.16 12.36
N VAL A 330 -0.94 -9.59 11.93
CA VAL A 330 -1.52 -9.90 10.63
C VAL A 330 -1.77 -8.60 9.88
N THR A 331 -1.13 -8.44 8.73
CA THR A 331 -1.29 -7.27 7.87
C THR A 331 -1.53 -7.70 6.43
N THR A 332 -2.57 -7.13 5.83
CA THR A 332 -2.97 -7.39 4.44
C THR A 332 -3.25 -6.08 3.71
N LEU A 333 -2.70 -5.95 2.50
CA LEU A 333 -3.03 -4.93 1.52
C LEU A 333 -3.69 -5.58 0.31
N VAL A 334 -4.83 -5.04 -0.14
CA VAL A 334 -5.54 -5.50 -1.35
C VAL A 334 -5.62 -4.36 -2.35
N ILE A 335 -4.90 -4.49 -3.46
CA ILE A 335 -4.83 -3.51 -4.54
C ILE A 335 -5.74 -4.00 -5.68
N PRO A 336 -6.89 -3.35 -5.94
CA PRO A 336 -7.81 -3.77 -7.00
C PRO A 336 -7.28 -3.39 -8.39
N PHE A 337 -7.48 -4.28 -9.36
CA PHE A 337 -7.24 -4.03 -10.78
C PHE A 337 -8.55 -4.08 -11.59
N GLY A 338 -8.48 -3.78 -12.88
CA GLY A 338 -9.67 -3.63 -13.74
C GLY A 338 -10.57 -4.87 -13.85
N ALA A 339 -10.08 -6.07 -13.54
CA ALA A 339 -10.90 -7.29 -13.53
C ALA A 339 -11.48 -7.63 -12.15
N TRP A 340 -11.45 -6.72 -11.18
CA TRP A 340 -12.08 -6.91 -9.87
C TRP A 340 -13.57 -7.29 -10.04
N GLY A 341 -14.00 -8.34 -9.36
CA GLY A 341 -15.37 -8.83 -9.41
C GLY A 341 -15.76 -9.63 -10.66
N LYS A 342 -14.92 -9.73 -11.70
CA LYS A 342 -15.24 -10.53 -12.91
C LYS A 342 -15.31 -12.04 -12.63
N TYR A 343 -14.45 -12.53 -11.74
CA TYR A 343 -14.36 -13.95 -11.40
C TYR A 343 -15.05 -14.29 -10.07
N LYS A 344 -16.12 -13.54 -9.71
CA LYS A 344 -17.02 -13.97 -8.65
C LYS A 344 -17.56 -15.34 -9.04
N ASN A 345 -17.28 -16.36 -8.24
CA ASN A 345 -17.84 -17.68 -8.47
C ASN A 345 -19.36 -17.53 -8.57
N ALA A 346 -19.94 -17.86 -9.72
CA ALA A 346 -21.36 -18.13 -9.82
C ALA A 346 -21.67 -19.17 -8.75
N PHE A 347 -22.64 -18.87 -7.90
CA PHE A 347 -23.10 -19.69 -6.79
C PHE A 347 -23.23 -21.17 -7.23
N ARG A 348 -22.19 -21.99 -7.05
CA ARG A 348 -22.42 -23.40 -6.82
C ARG A 348 -22.91 -23.44 -5.40
N SER A 349 -24.21 -23.66 -5.25
CA SER A 349 -24.83 -23.98 -3.97
C SER A 349 -24.14 -25.21 -3.38
N SER A 350 -23.03 -25.02 -2.68
CA SER A 350 -22.48 -26.04 -1.80
C SER A 350 -23.44 -26.13 -0.62
N ASN A 351 -24.35 -27.09 -0.74
CA ASN A 351 -25.30 -27.50 0.29
C ASN A 351 -24.65 -27.49 1.67
N PHE A 352 -25.12 -26.59 2.53
CA PHE A 352 -24.82 -26.47 3.95
C PHE A 352 -25.42 -27.63 4.77
N GLY A 353 -25.45 -28.85 4.20
CA GLY A 353 -26.28 -29.96 4.66
C GLY A 353 -25.55 -31.29 4.81
N ARG A 354 -24.22 -31.34 4.78
CA ARG A 354 -23.46 -32.58 5.02
C ARG A 354 -22.21 -32.35 5.87
N MET A 355 -22.40 -32.11 7.17
CA MET A 355 -21.35 -32.37 8.18
C MET A 355 -21.91 -32.71 9.58
N MET A 356 -23.15 -33.20 9.66
CA MET A 356 -23.80 -33.59 10.91
C MET A 356 -24.45 -34.99 10.82
N VAL A 357 -23.77 -35.99 10.25
CA VAL A 357 -24.11 -37.42 10.47
C VAL A 357 -22.85 -38.26 10.31
N ALA A 358 -21.96 -38.29 11.31
CA ALA A 358 -20.98 -39.38 11.50
C ALA A 358 -20.25 -39.23 12.84
N SER A 359 -20.98 -39.30 13.97
CA SER A 359 -20.38 -39.65 15.27
C SER A 359 -21.49 -39.99 16.26
N CYS A 360 -22.05 -41.19 16.11
CA CYS A 360 -22.82 -41.90 17.14
C CYS A 360 -23.01 -43.33 16.64
N ARG A 361 -21.97 -44.17 16.79
CA ARG A 361 -22.05 -45.64 16.79
C ARG A 361 -20.67 -46.23 17.02
N TRP A 362 -20.31 -46.43 18.28
CA TRP A 362 -19.68 -47.65 18.78
C TRP A 362 -20.15 -47.77 20.24
N GLY A 363 -20.97 -48.79 20.49
CA GLY A 363 -21.23 -49.34 21.81
C GLY A 363 -20.38 -50.59 22.01
#